data_AF-A0A965VFK3-F1
#
_entry.id   AF-A0A965VFK3-F1
#
_cell.length_a   1.000
_cell.length_b   1.000
_cell.length_c   1.000
_cell.angle_alpha   90.00
_cell.angle_beta   90.00
_cell.angle_gamma   90.00
#
_symmetry.space_group_name_H-M   'P 1'
#
loop_
_entity.id
_entity.type
_entity.pdbx_description
1 polymer ?
#
loop_
_entity_poly.entity_id
_entity_poly.type
_entity_poly.pdbx_seq_one_letter_code
_entity_poly.pdbx_strand_id
1 'polypeptide(L)' 'ELIAGPRRRDFHRCLAEKLLTYALGRGLEHFDGPAVDIMVENLERDGRLATLVHGVVASVPFQMRRPDTVPP' A
#
# COMPACT_ATOMS: atom_id res chain seq x y z
N GLU A 1 19.31 -5.18 0.52
CA GLU A 1 19.19 -4.83 1.97
C GLU A 1 19.87 -3.52 2.38
N LEU A 2 20.72 -2.91 1.54
CA LEU A 2 21.55 -1.75 1.89
C LEU A 2 20.79 -0.42 2.07
N ILE A 3 19.53 -0.28 1.62
CA ILE A 3 18.86 1.03 1.55
C ILE A 3 18.23 1.47 2.88
N ALA A 4 17.78 0.54 3.74
CA ALA A 4 16.91 0.92 4.85
C ALA A 4 17.57 0.83 6.24
N GLY A 5 18.56 -0.06 6.42
CA GLY A 5 19.29 -0.20 7.68
C GLY A 5 18.35 -0.25 8.91
N PRO A 6 18.58 0.56 9.96
CA PRO A 6 17.72 0.59 11.15
C PRO A 6 16.31 1.16 10.90
N ARG A 7 16.08 1.83 9.76
CA ARG A 7 14.78 2.44 9.36
C ARG A 7 14.02 1.58 8.34
N ARG A 8 14.23 0.26 8.36
CA ARG A 8 13.58 -0.67 7.44
C ARG A 8 12.07 -0.58 7.43
N ARG A 9 11.46 -0.56 8.62
CA ARG A 9 10.00 -0.48 8.76
C ARG A 9 9.45 0.84 8.20
N ASP A 10 10.13 1.96 8.43
CA ASP A 10 9.72 3.26 7.90
C ASP A 10 9.80 3.30 6.38
N PHE A 11 10.84 2.68 5.81
CA PHE A 11 10.97 2.51 4.36
C PHE A 11 9.84 1.65 3.79
N HIS A 12 9.53 0.51 4.41
CA HIS A 12 8.42 -0.34 4.01
C HIS A 12 7.08 0.40 4.06
N ARG A 13 6.86 1.18 5.13
CA ARG A 13 5.65 2.01 5.26
C ARG A 13 5.57 3.05 4.15
N CYS A 14 6.64 3.82 3.93
CA CYS A 14 6.68 4.81 2.85
C CYS A 14 6.42 4.16 1.49
N LEU A 15 7.05 3.01 1.21
CA LEU A 15 6.85 2.29 -0.04
C LEU A 15 5.40 1.82 -0.21
N ALA A 16 4.80 1.25 0.84
CA ALA A 16 3.40 0.83 0.84
C ALA A 16 2.46 2.01 0.60
N GLU A 17 2.67 3.13 1.29
CA GLU A 17 1.85 4.34 1.16
C GLU A 17 1.89 4.91 -0.25
N LYS A 18 3.09 5.01 -0.84
CA LYS A 18 3.26 5.50 -2.21
C LYS A 18 2.66 4.56 -3.23
N LEU A 19 2.88 3.25 -3.09
CA LEU A 19 2.31 2.28 -4.03
C LEU A 19 0.79 2.30 -4.01
N LEU A 20 0.18 2.38 -2.81
CA LEU A 20 -1.26 2.48 -2.68
C LEU A 20 -1.78 3.80 -3.25
N THR A 21 -1.11 4.92 -3.00
CA THR A 21 -1.44 6.23 -3.62
C THR A 21 -1.50 6.12 -5.15
N TYR A 22 -0.49 5.51 -5.76
CA TYR A 22 -0.46 5.31 -7.22
C TYR A 22 -1.58 4.39 -7.71
N ALA A 23 -1.87 3.31 -6.98
CA ALA A 23 -2.92 2.36 -7.35
C ALA A 23 -4.33 2.96 -7.25
N LEU A 24 -4.55 3.86 -6.30
CA LEU A 24 -5.84 4.53 -6.10
C LEU A 24 -6.01 5.77 -6.99
N GLY A 25 -4.91 6.41 -7.41
CA GLY A 25 -4.95 7.67 -8.15
C GLY A 25 -5.33 8.88 -7.28
N ARG A 26 -5.33 8.72 -5.95
CA ARG A 26 -5.59 9.76 -4.94
C ARG A 26 -4.60 9.63 -3.79
N GLY A 27 -4.47 10.70 -2.98
CA GLY A 27 -3.76 10.61 -1.71
C GLY A 27 -4.46 9.64 -0.74
N LEU A 28 -3.71 9.16 0.25
CA LEU A 28 -4.27 8.32 1.31
C LEU A 28 -5.10 9.14 2.30
N GLU A 29 -6.19 8.54 2.74
CA GLU A 29 -7.09 9.08 3.74
C GLU A 29 -6.95 8.29 5.06
N HIS A 30 -7.52 8.80 6.14
CA HIS A 30 -7.39 8.20 7.47
C HIS A 30 -7.81 6.71 7.50
N PHE A 31 -8.82 6.34 6.73
CA PHE A 31 -9.31 4.96 6.65
C PHE A 31 -8.44 4.02 5.81
N ASP A 32 -7.44 4.51 5.08
CA ASP A 32 -6.49 3.66 4.35
C ASP A 32 -5.37 3.13 5.26
N GLY A 33 -5.20 3.71 6.46
CA GLY A 33 -4.17 3.34 7.43
C GLY A 33 -4.10 1.83 7.73
N PRO A 34 -5.22 1.16 8.05
CA PRO A 34 -5.21 -0.29 8.29
C PRO A 34 -4.69 -1.12 7.11
N ALA A 35 -4.98 -0.70 5.87
CA ALA A 35 -4.49 -1.39 4.68
C ALA A 35 -2.96 -1.28 4.57
N VAL A 36 -2.41 -0.09 4.83
CA VAL A 36 -0.96 0.15 4.86
C VAL A 36 -0.29 -0.68 5.96
N ASP A 37 -0.86 -0.72 7.17
CA ASP A 37 -0.29 -1.46 8.28
C ASP A 37 -0.22 -2.97 7.97
N ILE A 38 -1.27 -3.55 7.39
CA ILE A 38 -1.27 -4.97 6.94
C ILE A 38 -0.20 -5.21 5.87
N MET A 39 -0.05 -4.30 4.91
CA MET A 39 0.98 -4.41 3.86
C MET A 39 2.39 -4.42 4.45
N VAL A 40 2.66 -3.52 5.41
CA VAL A 40 3.96 -3.43 6.09
C VAL A 40 4.23 -4.69 6.91
N GLU A 41 3.24 -5.19 7.65
CA GLU A 41 3.39 -6.43 8.42
C GLU A 41 3.72 -7.64 7.54
N ASN A 42 3.07 -7.76 6.38
CA ASN A 42 3.36 -8.83 5.44
C ASN A 42 4.75 -8.67 4.81
N LEU A 43 5.15 -7.43 4.49
CA LEU A 43 6.46 -7.16 3.91
C LEU A 43 7.60 -7.39 4.91
N GLU A 44 7.41 -7.16 6.21
CA GLU A 44 8.40 -7.51 7.24
C GLU A 44 8.60 -9.03 7.38
N ARG A 45 7.64 -9.86 6.95
CA ARG A 45 7.77 -11.33 7.03
C ARG A 45 8.65 -11.91 5.93
N ASP A 46 8.57 -11.40 4.70
CA ASP A 46 9.23 -12.00 3.55
C ASP A 46 10.08 -11.05 2.69
N GLY A 47 9.97 -9.74 2.89
CA GLY A 47 10.74 -8.72 2.18
C GLY A 47 10.48 -8.65 0.66
N ARG A 48 9.42 -9.27 0.15
CA ARG A 48 9.18 -9.37 -1.30
C ARG A 48 8.28 -8.26 -1.81
N LEU A 49 8.69 -7.62 -2.90
CA LEU A 49 7.86 -6.65 -3.60
C LEU A 49 6.51 -7.24 -4.06
N ALA A 50 6.51 -8.51 -4.49
CA ALA A 50 5.28 -9.20 -4.88
C ALA A 50 4.23 -9.22 -3.76
N THR A 51 4.66 -9.38 -2.51
CA THR A 51 3.79 -9.37 -1.32
C THR A 51 3.12 -8.01 -1.15
N LEU A 52 3.84 -6.93 -1.42
CA LEU A 52 3.29 -5.58 -1.38
C LEU A 52 2.25 -5.35 -2.50
N VAL A 53 2.56 -5.80 -3.73
CA VAL A 53 1.62 -5.70 -4.87
C VAL A 53 0.34 -6.49 -4.60
N HIS A 54 0.46 -7.73 -4.09
CA HIS A 54 -0.71 -8.52 -3.70
C HIS A 54 -1.50 -7.86 -2.58
N GLY A 55 -0.82 -7.26 -1.60
CA GLY A 55 -1.46 -6.48 -0.53
C GLY A 55 -2.28 -5.32 -1.06
N VAL A 56 -1.74 -4.55 -2.02
CA VAL A 56 -2.47 -3.47 -2.70
C VAL A 56 -3.72 -4.01 -3.39
N VAL A 57 -3.57 -5.05 -4.21
CA VAL A 57 -4.70 -5.64 -4.95
C VAL A 57 -5.78 -6.17 -4.00
N ALA A 58 -5.41 -6.79 -2.88
CA ALA A 58 -6.35 -7.32 -1.90
C ALA A 58 -6.95 -6.26 -0.96
N SER A 59 -6.45 -5.02 -1.00
CA SER A 59 -6.87 -3.97 -0.06
C SER A 59 -8.28 -3.47 -0.33
N VAL A 60 -9.01 -3.17 0.75
CA VAL A 60 -10.34 -2.53 0.69
C VAL A 60 -10.36 -1.27 -0.20
N PRO A 61 -9.43 -0.30 -0.06
CA PRO A 61 -9.48 0.89 -0.89
C PRO A 61 -9.28 0.62 -2.39
N PHE A 62 -8.52 -0.42 -2.75
CA PHE A 62 -8.35 -0.81 -4.15
C PHE A 62 -9.56 -1.56 -4.70
N GLN A 63 -10.10 -2.52 -3.94
CA GLN A 63 -11.25 -3.33 -4.35
C GLN A 63 -12.56 -2.53 -4.42
N MET A 64 -12.76 -1.60 -3.48
CA MET A 64 -13.97 -0.79 -3.37
C MET A 64 -13.81 0.58 -4.02
N ARG A 65 -12.86 0.71 -4.95
CA ARG A 65 -12.71 1.93 -5.75
C ARG A 65 -14.02 2.15 -6.51
N ARG A 66 -14.77 3.19 -6.11
CA ARG A 66 -15.92 3.63 -6.88
C ARG A 66 -15.40 4.05 -8.26
N PRO A 67 -15.91 3.48 -9.36
CA PRO A 67 -15.64 4.04 -10.66
C PRO A 67 -16.16 5.48 -10.66
N ASP A 68 -15.36 6.43 -11.13
CA ASP A 68 -15.83 7.76 -11.47
C ASP A 68 -16.82 7.59 -12.64
N THR A 69 -18.07 7.24 -12.33
CA THR A 69 -19.15 7.24 -13.31
C THR A 69 -19.45 8.71 -13.62
N VAL A 70 -18.68 9.27 -14.54
CA VAL A 70 -19.17 10.40 -15.36
C VAL A 70 -20.22 9.78 -16.28
N PRO A 71 -21.51 10.13 -16.15
CA PRO A 71 -22.52 9.67 -17.09
C PRO A 71 -22.18 10.20 -18.49
N PRO A 72 -22.47 9.45 -19.57
CA PRO A 72 -22.28 9.91 -20.95
C PRO A 72 -23.13 11.15 -21.27
#